data_AF-A0A381ZIL3-F1
#
_entry.id   AF-A0A381ZIL3-F1
#
_cell.length_a   1.000
_cell.length_b   1.000
_cell.length_c   1.000
_cell.angle_alpha   90.00
_cell.angle_beta   90.00
_cell.angle_gamma   90.00
#
_symmetry.space_group_name_H-M   'P 1'
#
loop_
_entity.id
_entity.type
_entity.pdbx_description
1 polymer ?
#
loop_
_entity_poly.entity_id
_entity_poly.type
_entity_poly.pdbx_seq_one_letter_code
_entity_poly.pdbx_strand_id
1 'polypeptide(L)'
;MLDKKNQVLYVGKAKNLPNRLKSYAVDKNQPIRTERMLALTQNLEIITTNSEAEALLLEANLIKKFKPKFNVLLRDDKSFPYIFIEKDCDWPQLSKHRGKKNKNGYYFGPFASVGSANWTIKILQKVFLLRVCNDSVFKNRDRPCILHQIKRCSAPCVNYLSKAEYSKLVSDAVAFLSGKSKSIQKKLSLEMEKSSEKMDYEKAAIHRDRIKALTQIQSSHHISSTNLDNADVISVSQEAGKSCIQVFFYRSKQNWGNQSY
;
A
#
# COMPACT_ATOMS: atom_id res chain seq x y z
N MET A 1 -21.36 3.20 12.58
CA MET A 1 -22.67 3.21 13.27
C MET A 1 -22.41 3.11 14.77
N LEU A 2 -23.02 4.01 15.55
CA LEU A 2 -22.75 4.19 16.97
C LEU A 2 -24.03 4.04 17.80
N ASP A 3 -23.91 3.55 19.02
CA ASP A 3 -25.03 3.48 19.99
C ASP A 3 -25.24 4.82 20.73
N LYS A 4 -26.20 4.83 21.68
CA LYS A 4 -26.52 5.99 22.52
C LYS A 4 -25.33 6.49 23.38
N LYS A 5 -24.36 5.62 23.66
CA LYS A 5 -23.14 5.94 24.43
C LYS A 5 -21.93 6.22 23.52
N ASN A 6 -22.16 6.44 22.22
CA ASN A 6 -21.13 6.61 21.19
C ASN A 6 -20.17 5.40 21.04
N GLN A 7 -20.59 4.19 21.42
CA GLN A 7 -19.81 2.98 21.19
C GLN A 7 -20.00 2.49 19.75
N VAL A 8 -18.91 2.05 19.11
CA VAL A 8 -18.94 1.55 17.73
C VAL A 8 -19.63 0.19 17.68
N LEU A 9 -20.84 0.17 17.09
CA LEU A 9 -21.63 -1.04 16.90
C LEU A 9 -21.22 -1.80 15.63
N TYR A 10 -20.95 -1.05 14.56
CA TYR A 10 -20.61 -1.58 13.24
C TYR A 10 -19.76 -0.59 12.42
N VAL A 11 -18.80 -1.14 11.70
CA VAL A 11 -17.98 -0.48 10.69
C VAL A 11 -18.18 -1.19 9.35
N GLY A 12 -18.33 -0.44 8.26
CA GLY A 12 -18.45 -1.01 6.92
C GLY A 12 -17.87 -0.08 5.85
N LYS A 13 -17.30 -0.64 4.78
CA LYS A 13 -16.93 0.11 3.57
C LYS A 13 -18.05 0.19 2.55
N ALA A 14 -18.03 1.23 1.72
CA ALA A 14 -18.92 1.38 0.58
C ALA A 14 -18.16 1.95 -0.61
N LYS A 15 -18.43 1.46 -1.83
CA LYS A 15 -18.04 2.18 -3.06
C LYS A 15 -18.88 3.44 -3.25
N ASN A 16 -20.17 3.33 -2.94
CA ASN A 16 -21.15 4.42 -2.98
C ASN A 16 -21.89 4.44 -1.64
N LEU A 17 -21.58 5.45 -0.82
CA LEU A 17 -22.14 5.61 0.52
C LEU A 17 -23.67 5.81 0.49
N PRO A 18 -24.25 6.70 -0.33
CA PRO A 18 -25.70 6.86 -0.45
C PRO A 18 -26.43 5.54 -0.73
N ASN A 19 -25.98 4.77 -1.71
CA ASN A 19 -26.62 3.50 -2.07
C ASN A 19 -26.55 2.48 -0.92
N ARG A 20 -25.41 2.42 -0.19
CA ARG A 20 -25.27 1.52 0.95
C ARG A 20 -26.19 1.93 2.10
N LEU A 21 -26.30 3.21 2.41
CA LEU A 21 -27.20 3.70 3.46
C LEU A 21 -28.66 3.47 3.09
N LYS A 22 -29.03 3.70 1.83
CA LYS A 22 -30.39 3.42 1.32
C LYS A 22 -30.77 1.96 1.47
N SER A 23 -29.84 1.02 1.28
CA SER A 23 -30.12 -0.42 1.46
C SER A 23 -30.56 -0.77 2.89
N TYR A 24 -30.07 -0.05 3.90
CA TYR A 24 -30.52 -0.25 5.29
C TYR A 24 -31.93 0.30 5.56
N ALA A 25 -32.37 1.29 4.77
CA ALA A 25 -33.67 1.94 4.96
C ALA A 25 -34.80 1.29 4.15
N VAL A 26 -34.49 0.70 3.00
CA VAL A 26 -35.50 0.23 2.03
C VAL A 26 -35.75 -1.28 2.11
N ASP A 27 -34.72 -2.09 2.39
CA ASP A 27 -34.88 -3.55 2.41
C ASP A 27 -35.62 -4.01 3.66
N LYS A 28 -36.80 -4.60 3.47
CA LYS A 28 -37.63 -5.14 4.56
C LYS A 28 -37.23 -6.54 5.04
N ASN A 29 -36.40 -7.25 4.26
CA ASN A 29 -35.95 -8.61 4.57
C ASN A 29 -34.47 -8.63 4.99
N GLN A 30 -34.12 -7.77 5.95
CA GLN A 30 -32.77 -7.77 6.50
C GLN A 30 -32.58 -8.97 7.44
N PRO A 31 -31.37 -9.57 7.50
CA PRO A 31 -31.09 -10.56 8.53
C PRO A 31 -31.35 -9.97 9.92
N ILE A 32 -31.91 -10.76 10.84
CA ILE A 32 -32.26 -10.33 12.22
C ILE A 32 -31.10 -9.61 12.95
N ARG A 33 -29.86 -9.98 12.64
CA ARG A 33 -28.66 -9.32 13.17
C ARG A 33 -28.55 -7.86 12.71
N THR A 34 -28.82 -7.60 11.44
CA THR A 34 -28.79 -6.26 10.84
C THR A 34 -29.91 -5.41 11.41
N GLU A 35 -31.12 -5.96 11.56
CA GLU A 35 -32.25 -5.25 12.17
C GLU A 35 -31.92 -4.82 13.61
N ARG A 36 -31.37 -5.73 14.42
CA ARG A 36 -30.93 -5.41 15.79
C ARG A 36 -29.84 -4.35 15.82
N MET A 37 -28.90 -4.40 14.89
CA MET A 37 -27.85 -3.37 14.77
C MET A 37 -28.47 -2.01 14.46
N LEU A 38 -29.40 -1.94 13.51
CA LEU A 38 -30.08 -0.70 13.13
C LEU A 38 -30.92 -0.14 14.29
N ALA A 39 -31.66 -1.00 14.98
CA ALA A 39 -32.48 -0.59 16.14
C ALA A 39 -31.64 0.00 17.30
N LEU A 40 -30.40 -0.44 17.48
CA LEU A 40 -29.49 0.08 18.50
C LEU A 40 -28.69 1.31 18.02
N THR A 41 -28.65 1.58 16.72
CA THR A 41 -27.89 2.69 16.16
C THR A 41 -28.62 4.00 16.41
N GLN A 42 -27.91 4.96 17.01
CA GLN A 42 -28.41 6.32 17.25
C GLN A 42 -27.70 7.34 16.36
N ASN A 43 -26.38 7.15 16.16
CA ASN A 43 -25.56 8.07 15.39
C ASN A 43 -24.83 7.35 14.24
N LEU A 44 -24.65 8.07 13.14
CA LEU A 44 -23.87 7.62 12.00
C LEU A 44 -22.67 8.56 11.80
N GLU A 45 -21.49 7.97 11.71
CA GLU A 45 -20.25 8.68 11.34
C GLU A 45 -19.78 8.17 9.98
N ILE A 46 -19.35 9.09 9.12
CA ILE A 46 -18.94 8.81 7.74
C ILE A 46 -17.54 9.37 7.53
N ILE A 47 -16.65 8.52 7.02
CA ILE A 47 -15.29 8.92 6.64
C ILE A 47 -15.15 8.64 5.14
N THR A 48 -14.84 9.68 4.37
CA THR A 48 -14.54 9.55 2.95
C THR A 48 -13.08 9.21 2.74
N THR A 49 -12.80 8.41 1.71
CA THR A 49 -11.45 7.99 1.32
C THR A 49 -11.27 8.18 -0.18
N ASN A 50 -10.03 8.31 -0.66
CA ASN A 50 -9.78 8.61 -2.08
C ASN A 50 -9.89 7.37 -2.97
N SER A 51 -9.85 6.16 -2.39
CA SER A 51 -9.93 4.91 -3.15
C SER A 51 -10.61 3.78 -2.38
N GLU A 52 -11.08 2.76 -3.09
CA GLU A 52 -11.62 1.54 -2.47
C GLU A 52 -10.55 0.80 -1.64
N ALA A 53 -9.28 0.85 -2.05
CA ALA A 53 -8.18 0.23 -1.32
C ALA A 53 -7.97 0.90 0.05
N GLU A 54 -8.01 2.23 0.09
CA GLU A 54 -7.96 3.00 1.34
C GLU A 54 -9.19 2.71 2.22
N ALA A 55 -10.39 2.68 1.63
CA ALA A 55 -11.61 2.36 2.36
C ALA A 55 -11.53 0.98 3.04
N LEU A 56 -11.01 -0.02 2.33
CA LEU A 56 -10.83 -1.38 2.87
C LEU A 56 -9.80 -1.43 4.00
N LEU A 57 -8.68 -0.72 3.85
CA LEU A 57 -7.65 -0.65 4.89
C LEU A 57 -8.18 0.07 6.14
N LEU A 58 -8.86 1.20 5.96
CA LEU A 58 -9.45 1.97 7.06
C LEU A 58 -10.54 1.16 7.78
N GLU A 59 -11.45 0.53 7.03
CA GLU A 59 -12.49 -0.35 7.59
C GLU A 59 -11.86 -1.43 8.49
N ALA A 60 -10.86 -2.14 7.99
CA ALA A 60 -10.22 -3.19 8.76
C ALA A 60 -9.45 -2.67 9.98
N ASN A 61 -8.81 -1.51 9.90
CA ASN A 61 -8.14 -0.88 11.04
C ASN A 61 -9.16 -0.50 12.13
N LEU A 62 -10.31 0.08 11.75
CA LEU A 62 -11.38 0.44 12.68
C LEU A 62 -12.03 -0.80 13.30
N ILE A 63 -12.27 -1.86 12.52
CA ILE A 63 -12.79 -3.15 13.05
C ILE A 63 -11.82 -3.74 14.07
N LYS A 64 -10.52 -3.72 13.82
CA LYS A 64 -9.51 -4.23 14.76
C LYS A 64 -9.39 -3.38 16.03
N LYS A 65 -9.46 -2.05 15.88
CA LYS A 65 -9.37 -1.09 16.99
C LYS A 65 -10.59 -1.22 17.92
N PHE A 66 -11.79 -1.24 17.37
CA PHE A 66 -13.02 -1.18 18.16
C PHE A 66 -13.69 -2.53 18.41
N LYS A 67 -13.32 -3.57 17.65
CA LYS A 67 -13.92 -4.92 17.69
C LYS A 67 -15.47 -4.89 17.80
N PRO A 68 -16.16 -4.19 16.87
CA PRO A 68 -17.58 -3.90 17.00
C PRO A 68 -18.42 -5.18 17.09
N LYS A 69 -19.46 -5.16 17.93
CA LYS A 69 -20.31 -6.34 18.19
C LYS A 69 -20.92 -6.92 16.92
N PHE A 70 -21.28 -6.08 15.96
CA PHE A 70 -21.98 -6.50 14.74
C PHE A 70 -21.07 -6.81 13.55
N ASN A 71 -19.76 -6.58 13.63
CA ASN A 71 -18.81 -7.11 12.64
C ASN A 71 -18.52 -8.61 12.88
N VAL A 72 -18.42 -9.41 11.81
CA VAL A 72 -18.05 -10.84 11.89
C VAL A 72 -16.63 -11.04 11.37
N LEU A 73 -16.40 -10.60 10.14
CA LEU A 73 -15.12 -10.72 9.45
C LEU A 73 -14.14 -9.65 9.94
N LEU A 74 -12.85 -9.89 9.70
CA LEU A 74 -11.75 -8.97 10.03
C LEU A 74 -11.54 -8.71 11.54
N ARG A 75 -12.19 -9.51 12.40
CA ARG A 75 -11.87 -9.58 13.85
C ARG A 75 -10.62 -10.41 14.12
N ASP A 76 -10.26 -11.32 13.22
CA ASP A 76 -9.03 -12.14 13.28
C ASP A 76 -7.76 -11.28 13.16
N ASP A 77 -6.65 -11.76 13.73
CA ASP A 77 -5.32 -11.14 13.64
C ASP A 77 -4.66 -11.23 12.26
N LYS A 78 -5.44 -11.40 11.18
CA LYS A 78 -4.93 -11.40 9.81
C LYS A 78 -4.32 -10.03 9.49
N SER A 79 -3.00 -9.98 9.47
CA SER A 79 -2.25 -8.78 9.09
C SER A 79 -2.31 -8.54 7.59
N PHE A 80 -2.45 -7.28 7.19
CA PHE A 80 -2.25 -6.90 5.80
C PHE A 80 -0.82 -7.17 5.33
N PRO A 81 -0.64 -7.58 4.06
CA PRO A 81 0.69 -7.76 3.50
C PRO A 81 1.45 -6.44 3.37
N TYR A 82 2.74 -6.49 3.65
CA TYR A 82 3.72 -5.44 3.37
C TYR A 82 4.74 -5.96 2.35
N ILE A 83 5.38 -5.04 1.64
CA ILE A 83 6.63 -5.31 0.93
C ILE A 83 7.78 -5.08 1.92
N PHE A 84 8.69 -6.04 2.00
CA PHE A 84 9.84 -6.01 2.88
C PHE A 84 11.13 -6.07 2.07
N ILE A 85 12.07 -5.19 2.43
CA ILE A 85 13.45 -5.18 1.95
C ILE A 85 14.35 -5.23 3.18
N GLU A 86 15.13 -6.29 3.30
CA GLU A 86 16.06 -6.48 4.40
C GLU A 86 17.20 -5.44 4.36
N LYS A 87 17.58 -4.95 5.54
CA LYS A 87 18.78 -4.12 5.74
C LYS A 87 19.97 -5.01 6.07
N ASP A 88 21.18 -4.47 5.89
CA ASP A 88 22.43 -5.14 6.27
C ASP A 88 22.63 -6.51 5.60
N CYS A 89 22.03 -6.66 4.41
CA CYS A 89 22.19 -7.80 3.52
C CYS A 89 22.92 -7.32 2.26
N ASP A 90 23.88 -8.09 1.75
CA ASP A 90 24.58 -7.77 0.50
C ASP A 90 23.66 -7.80 -0.72
N TRP A 91 22.69 -8.71 -0.71
CA TRP A 91 21.83 -9.01 -1.85
C TRP A 91 20.36 -9.04 -1.44
N PRO A 92 19.78 -7.95 -0.91
CA PRO A 92 18.41 -7.97 -0.42
C PRO A 92 17.43 -8.24 -1.57
N GLN A 93 16.38 -9.00 -1.27
CA GLN A 93 15.27 -9.25 -2.19
C GLN A 93 14.03 -8.45 -1.76
N LEU A 94 13.18 -8.14 -2.74
CA LEU A 94 11.81 -7.70 -2.45
C LEU A 94 10.98 -8.92 -2.07
N SER A 95 10.53 -8.96 -0.83
CA SER A 95 9.70 -10.05 -0.31
C SER A 95 8.38 -9.52 0.25
N LYS A 96 7.40 -10.40 0.37
CA LYS A 96 6.14 -10.08 1.06
C LYS A 96 6.29 -10.43 2.53
N HIS A 97 5.91 -9.51 3.41
CA HIS A 97 5.87 -9.71 4.86
C HIS A 97 4.44 -9.65 5.40
N ARG A 98 4.18 -10.44 6.44
CA ARG A 98 2.95 -10.43 7.24
C ARG A 98 3.30 -10.60 8.71
N GLY A 99 2.47 -10.05 9.59
CA GLY A 99 2.62 -10.14 11.04
C GLY A 99 3.51 -9.04 11.61
N LYS A 100 4.07 -9.30 12.79
CA LYS A 100 4.89 -8.35 13.55
C LYS A 100 6.15 -7.97 12.76
N LYS A 101 6.56 -6.70 12.83
CA LYS A 101 7.72 -6.15 12.11
C LYS A 101 9.00 -6.35 12.93
N ASN A 102 9.42 -7.61 13.06
CA ASN A 102 10.56 -7.98 13.93
C ASN A 102 11.90 -8.04 13.18
N LYS A 103 11.88 -8.07 11.85
CA LYS A 103 13.11 -8.15 11.05
C LYS A 103 13.64 -6.74 10.80
N ASN A 104 14.96 -6.58 10.82
CA ASN A 104 15.57 -5.31 10.47
C ASN A 104 15.46 -5.06 8.97
N GLY A 105 14.75 -4.00 8.58
CA GLY A 105 14.55 -3.69 7.18
C GLY A 105 13.51 -2.61 6.94
N TYR A 106 13.25 -2.35 5.67
CA TYR A 106 12.20 -1.43 5.22
C TYR A 106 10.89 -2.19 5.01
N TYR A 107 9.81 -1.63 5.54
CA TYR A 107 8.45 -2.14 5.40
C TYR A 107 7.58 -1.14 4.67
N PHE A 108 7.11 -1.48 3.48
CA PHE A 108 6.25 -0.63 2.65
C PHE A 108 4.86 -1.24 2.54
N GLY A 109 3.83 -0.45 2.79
CA GLY A 109 2.45 -0.93 2.87
C GLY A 109 1.66 -0.24 3.97
N PRO A 110 0.46 -0.76 4.32
CA PRO A 110 -0.05 -2.09 4.03
C PRO A 110 -0.73 -2.12 2.66
N PHE A 111 -0.75 -3.29 2.03
CA PHE A 111 -1.51 -3.49 0.80
C PHE A 111 -2.88 -4.07 1.12
N ALA A 112 -3.91 -3.50 0.48
CA ALA A 112 -5.30 -3.92 0.62
C ALA A 112 -5.52 -5.41 0.29
N SER A 113 -4.70 -5.99 -0.59
CA SER A 113 -4.73 -7.40 -0.93
C SER A 113 -3.34 -8.00 -1.16
N VAL A 114 -3.26 -9.33 -1.09
CA VAL A 114 -2.04 -10.10 -1.43
C VAL A 114 -1.70 -9.97 -2.91
N GLY A 115 -2.72 -9.95 -3.76
CA GLY A 115 -2.56 -9.80 -5.20
C GLY A 115 -1.88 -8.49 -5.53
N SER A 116 -2.34 -7.38 -4.92
CA SER A 116 -1.75 -6.06 -5.06
C SER A 116 -0.29 -6.01 -4.61
N ALA A 117 0.03 -6.61 -3.46
CA ALA A 117 1.41 -6.69 -2.97
C ALA A 117 2.31 -7.50 -3.92
N ASN A 118 1.86 -8.69 -4.34
CA ASN A 118 2.61 -9.56 -5.24
C ASN A 118 2.82 -8.92 -6.62
N TRP A 119 1.80 -8.24 -7.16
CA TRP A 119 1.88 -7.53 -8.43
C TRP A 119 2.88 -6.38 -8.36
N THR A 120 2.84 -5.59 -7.28
CA THR A 120 3.79 -4.50 -7.05
C THR A 120 5.22 -5.03 -6.93
N ILE A 121 5.44 -6.10 -6.15
CA ILE A 121 6.75 -6.76 -6.04
C ILE A 121 7.27 -7.18 -7.41
N LYS A 122 6.42 -7.85 -8.23
CA LYS A 122 6.79 -8.33 -9.56
C LYS A 122 7.21 -7.20 -10.50
N ILE A 123 6.52 -6.07 -10.45
CA ILE A 123 6.87 -4.90 -11.26
C ILE A 123 8.18 -4.29 -10.77
N LEU A 124 8.32 -4.07 -9.48
CA LEU A 124 9.53 -3.45 -8.91
C LEU A 124 10.78 -4.31 -9.17
N GLN A 125 10.67 -5.63 -9.03
CA GLN A 125 11.74 -6.57 -9.40
C GLN A 125 12.14 -6.41 -10.86
N LYS A 126 11.17 -6.29 -11.79
CA LYS A 126 11.43 -6.05 -13.21
C LYS A 126 12.09 -4.69 -13.45
N VAL A 127 11.58 -3.62 -12.84
CA VAL A 127 12.03 -2.24 -13.11
C VAL A 127 13.43 -1.99 -12.57
N PHE A 128 13.69 -2.44 -11.35
CA PHE A 128 14.97 -2.23 -10.67
C PHE A 128 15.94 -3.41 -10.86
N LEU A 129 15.58 -4.41 -11.68
CA LEU A 129 16.39 -5.61 -11.95
C LEU A 129 16.83 -6.34 -10.67
N LEU A 130 15.99 -6.33 -9.65
CA LEU A 130 16.27 -6.95 -8.36
C LEU A 130 16.10 -8.47 -8.42
N ARG A 131 16.84 -9.18 -7.57
CA ARG A 131 16.76 -10.64 -7.54
C ARG A 131 15.39 -11.10 -7.05
N VAL A 132 14.96 -12.25 -7.60
CA VAL A 132 13.69 -12.92 -7.26
C VAL A 132 13.94 -14.28 -6.58
N CYS A 133 15.14 -14.83 -6.75
CA CYS A 133 15.49 -16.11 -6.14
C CYS A 133 15.61 -15.99 -4.62
N ASN A 134 15.21 -17.05 -3.92
CA ASN A 134 15.47 -17.19 -2.49
C ASN A 134 16.97 -17.42 -2.22
N ASP A 135 17.38 -17.33 -0.96
CA ASP A 135 18.80 -17.42 -0.58
C ASP A 135 19.45 -18.76 -0.91
N SER A 136 18.71 -19.87 -0.82
CA SER A 136 19.23 -21.20 -1.17
C SER A 136 19.55 -21.30 -2.66
N VAL A 137 18.61 -20.89 -3.52
CA VAL A 137 18.80 -20.85 -4.97
C VAL A 137 19.84 -19.79 -5.36
N PHE A 138 19.98 -18.71 -4.61
CA PHE A 138 21.00 -17.70 -4.86
C PHE A 138 22.42 -18.23 -4.64
N LYS A 139 22.64 -18.96 -3.54
CA LYS A 139 23.96 -19.49 -3.16
C LYS A 139 24.44 -20.63 -4.06
N ASN A 140 23.52 -21.48 -4.52
CA ASN A 140 23.86 -22.74 -5.22
C ASN A 140 23.81 -22.61 -6.74
N ARG A 141 24.09 -21.44 -7.30
CA ARG A 141 23.79 -21.16 -8.70
C ARG A 141 25.00 -20.71 -9.49
N ASP A 142 25.36 -21.53 -10.46
CA ASP A 142 26.56 -21.32 -11.28
C ASP A 142 26.29 -20.60 -12.60
N ARG A 143 25.02 -20.59 -13.06
CA ARG A 143 24.62 -19.95 -14.32
C ARG A 143 23.44 -18.98 -14.17
N PRO A 144 23.38 -17.90 -14.99
CA PRO A 144 22.24 -17.00 -14.99
C PRO A 144 20.97 -17.75 -15.44
N CYS A 145 19.84 -17.47 -14.77
CA CYS A 145 18.56 -18.07 -15.14
C CYS A 145 17.84 -17.27 -16.22
N ILE A 146 16.72 -17.82 -16.67
CA ILE A 146 15.80 -17.19 -17.62
C ILE A 146 15.45 -15.74 -17.25
N LEU A 147 15.26 -15.41 -15.97
CA LEU A 147 14.92 -14.04 -15.55
C LEU A 147 16.00 -13.02 -15.92
N HIS A 148 17.27 -13.42 -15.94
CA HIS A 148 18.33 -12.56 -16.44
C HIS A 148 18.29 -12.42 -17.96
N GLN A 149 18.10 -13.54 -18.67
CA GLN A 149 18.02 -13.57 -20.14
C GLN A 149 16.89 -12.67 -20.66
N ILE A 150 15.73 -12.69 -20.00
CA ILE A 150 14.59 -11.81 -20.32
C ILE A 150 14.67 -10.42 -19.65
N LYS A 151 15.86 -10.00 -19.19
CA LYS A 151 16.15 -8.67 -18.62
C LYS A 151 15.25 -8.27 -17.45
N ARG A 152 14.96 -9.20 -16.54
CA ARG A 152 14.20 -8.98 -15.29
C ARG A 152 15.05 -9.08 -14.02
N CYS A 153 16.30 -9.51 -14.12
CA CYS A 153 17.21 -9.66 -12.99
C CYS A 153 18.63 -9.30 -13.44
N SER A 154 19.37 -8.58 -12.60
CA SER A 154 20.78 -8.22 -12.80
C SER A 154 21.75 -9.40 -12.63
N ALA A 155 21.24 -10.60 -12.30
CA ALA A 155 22.03 -11.81 -12.04
C ALA A 155 23.15 -11.66 -10.98
N PRO A 156 22.87 -11.07 -9.80
CA PRO A 156 23.86 -10.98 -8.73
C PRO A 156 24.33 -12.35 -8.21
N CYS A 157 23.52 -13.41 -8.42
CA CYS A 157 23.86 -14.79 -8.03
C CYS A 157 25.12 -15.36 -8.71
N VAL A 158 25.51 -14.80 -9.86
CA VAL A 158 26.68 -15.25 -10.63
C VAL A 158 27.71 -14.13 -10.80
N ASN A 159 27.68 -13.14 -9.90
CA ASN A 159 28.63 -12.03 -9.87
C ASN A 159 28.71 -11.18 -11.14
N TYR A 160 27.64 -11.12 -11.95
CA TYR A 160 27.58 -10.24 -13.14
C TYR A 160 27.52 -8.75 -12.79
N LEU A 161 27.36 -8.43 -11.51
CA LEU A 161 27.22 -7.09 -10.99
C LEU A 161 27.78 -7.05 -9.57
N SER A 162 28.45 -5.96 -9.20
CA SER A 162 29.07 -5.81 -7.88
C SER A 162 28.05 -5.52 -6.78
N LYS A 163 28.41 -5.77 -5.51
CA LYS A 163 27.57 -5.43 -4.35
C LYS A 163 27.18 -3.94 -4.34
N ALA A 164 28.12 -3.06 -4.69
CA ALA A 164 27.91 -1.62 -4.73
C ALA A 164 26.88 -1.22 -5.79
N GLU A 165 26.95 -1.82 -6.98
CA GLU A 165 25.96 -1.58 -8.04
C GLU A 165 24.58 -2.12 -7.67
N TYR A 166 24.50 -3.28 -7.02
CA TYR A 166 23.22 -3.85 -6.61
C TYR A 166 22.58 -3.02 -5.50
N SER A 167 23.38 -2.55 -4.55
CA SER A 167 22.94 -1.63 -3.51
C SER A 167 22.35 -0.33 -4.09
N LYS A 168 22.87 0.19 -5.20
CA LYS A 168 22.26 1.32 -5.92
C LYS A 168 20.87 0.97 -6.47
N LEU A 169 20.68 -0.21 -7.06
CA LEU A 169 19.37 -0.67 -7.55
C LEU A 169 18.35 -0.82 -6.41
N VAL A 170 18.79 -1.35 -5.27
CA VAL A 170 17.97 -1.47 -4.06
C VAL A 170 17.61 -0.10 -3.52
N SER A 171 18.58 0.82 -3.48
CA SER A 171 18.37 2.19 -3.03
C SER A 171 17.38 2.95 -3.92
N ASP A 172 17.45 2.77 -5.24
CA ASP A 172 16.47 3.33 -6.19
C ASP A 172 15.05 2.75 -5.91
N ALA A 173 14.94 1.45 -5.64
CA ALA A 173 13.65 0.83 -5.27
C ALA A 173 13.09 1.33 -3.93
N VAL A 174 13.94 1.46 -2.91
CA VAL A 174 13.60 2.02 -1.59
C VAL A 174 13.15 3.47 -1.74
N ALA A 175 13.87 4.28 -2.52
CA ALA A 175 13.52 5.67 -2.77
C ALA A 175 12.17 5.81 -3.49
N PHE A 176 11.89 4.93 -4.47
CA PHE A 176 10.58 4.90 -5.14
C PHE A 176 9.46 4.61 -4.16
N LEU A 177 9.58 3.53 -3.38
CA LEU A 177 8.59 3.11 -2.40
C LEU A 177 8.42 4.10 -1.24
N SER A 178 9.44 4.92 -0.97
CA SER A 178 9.39 5.99 0.03
C SER A 178 8.71 7.27 -0.45
N GLY A 179 8.25 7.32 -1.71
CA GLY A 179 7.56 8.47 -2.29
C GLY A 179 8.45 9.42 -3.10
N LYS A 180 9.75 9.14 -3.28
CA LYS A 180 10.66 9.95 -4.13
C LYS A 180 10.53 9.61 -5.61
N SER A 181 9.31 9.31 -6.05
CA SER A 181 9.06 8.63 -7.31
C SER A 181 9.28 9.53 -8.54
N LYS A 182 9.00 10.83 -8.43
CA LYS A 182 9.26 11.84 -9.49
C LYS A 182 10.74 11.91 -9.85
N SER A 183 11.64 11.83 -8.87
CA SER A 183 13.09 11.90 -9.10
C SER A 183 13.60 10.73 -9.95
N ILE A 184 13.07 9.53 -9.70
CA ILE A 184 13.45 8.30 -10.39
C ILE A 184 12.87 8.28 -11.80
N GLN A 185 11.62 8.70 -11.98
CA GLN A 185 11.02 8.85 -13.31
C GLN A 185 11.80 9.87 -14.15
N LYS A 186 12.20 11.01 -13.57
CA LYS A 186 13.04 12.01 -14.26
C LYS A 186 14.40 11.45 -14.67
N LYS A 187 15.07 10.71 -13.76
CA LYS A 187 16.34 10.01 -14.06
C LYS A 187 16.16 9.03 -15.23
N LEU A 188 15.09 8.23 -15.23
CA LEU A 188 14.81 7.29 -16.31
C LEU A 188 14.46 7.98 -17.64
N SER A 189 13.76 9.12 -17.60
CA SER A 189 13.46 9.92 -18.81
C SER A 189 14.75 10.44 -19.44
N LEU A 190 15.66 10.98 -18.63
CA LEU A 190 16.94 11.48 -19.12
C LEU A 190 17.79 10.35 -19.75
N GLU A 191 17.83 9.18 -19.13
CA GLU A 191 18.56 8.02 -19.69
C GLU A 191 17.90 7.46 -20.96
N MET A 192 16.56 7.56 -21.06
CA MET A 192 15.82 7.24 -22.28
C MET A 192 16.18 8.19 -23.41
N GLU A 193 16.15 9.51 -23.17
CA GLU A 193 16.48 10.56 -24.13
C GLU A 193 17.93 10.41 -24.64
N LYS A 194 18.90 10.26 -23.74
CA LYS A 194 20.31 10.00 -24.10
C LYS A 194 20.49 8.73 -24.95
N SER A 195 19.73 7.68 -24.68
CA SER A 195 19.80 6.44 -25.46
C SER A 195 19.21 6.65 -26.86
N SER A 196 18.12 7.42 -26.96
CA SER A 196 17.50 7.81 -28.22
C SER A 196 18.41 8.69 -29.08
N GLU A 197 19.10 9.66 -28.48
CA GLU A 197 20.09 10.52 -29.17
C GLU A 197 21.25 9.69 -29.75
N LYS A 198 21.63 8.59 -29.08
CA LYS A 198 22.63 7.63 -29.56
C LYS A 198 22.08 6.60 -30.54
N MET A 199 20.82 6.73 -30.95
CA MET A 199 20.09 5.76 -31.80
C MET A 199 20.00 4.33 -31.21
N ASP A 200 20.18 4.18 -29.89
CA ASP A 200 20.00 2.92 -29.16
C ASP A 200 18.53 2.78 -28.72
N TYR A 201 17.67 2.48 -29.70
CA TYR A 201 16.22 2.41 -29.50
C TYR A 201 15.78 1.26 -28.60
N GLU A 202 16.54 0.16 -28.56
CA GLU A 202 16.25 -0.97 -27.66
C GLU A 202 16.40 -0.55 -26.20
N LYS A 203 17.50 0.13 -25.88
CA LYS A 203 17.74 0.65 -24.53
C LYS A 203 16.76 1.75 -24.15
N ALA A 204 16.46 2.66 -25.08
CA ALA A 204 15.43 3.68 -24.88
C ALA A 204 14.05 3.05 -24.57
N ALA A 205 13.66 2.00 -25.31
CA ALA A 205 12.41 1.27 -25.07
C ALA A 205 12.37 0.62 -23.67
N ILE A 206 13.49 0.08 -23.18
CA ILE A 206 13.58 -0.45 -21.82
C ILE A 206 13.30 0.64 -20.77
N HIS A 207 13.90 1.82 -20.92
CA HIS A 207 13.66 2.93 -20.00
C HIS A 207 12.21 3.42 -20.04
N ARG A 208 11.64 3.57 -21.23
CA ARG A 208 10.22 3.93 -21.43
C ARG A 208 9.29 2.95 -20.73
N ASP A 209 9.51 1.66 -20.92
CA ASP A 209 8.66 0.61 -20.35
C ASP A 209 8.78 0.56 -18.83
N ARG A 210 9.95 0.89 -18.27
CA ARG A 210 10.12 1.09 -16.83
C ARG A 210 9.32 2.28 -16.31
N ILE A 211 9.37 3.42 -16.99
CA ILE A 211 8.59 4.61 -16.63
C ILE A 211 7.09 4.27 -16.60
N LYS A 212 6.57 3.64 -17.67
CA LYS A 212 5.17 3.20 -17.75
C LYS A 212 4.78 2.31 -16.56
N ALA A 213 5.63 1.33 -16.23
CA ALA A 213 5.36 0.42 -15.12
C ALA A 213 5.37 1.12 -13.75
N LEU A 214 6.27 2.08 -13.53
CA LEU A 214 6.30 2.89 -12.30
C LEU A 214 5.08 3.79 -12.18
N THR A 215 4.64 4.41 -13.27
CA THR A 215 3.41 5.23 -13.30
C THR A 215 2.18 4.39 -12.98
N GLN A 216 2.13 3.15 -13.46
CA GLN A 216 1.03 2.22 -13.18
C GLN A 216 0.95 1.83 -11.70
N ILE A 217 2.10 1.67 -11.01
CA ILE A 217 2.10 1.45 -9.55
C ILE A 217 1.57 2.68 -8.81
N GLN A 218 2.00 3.89 -9.19
CA GLN A 218 1.55 5.12 -8.54
C GLN A 218 0.05 5.36 -8.68
N SER A 219 -0.53 5.07 -9.85
CA SER A 219 -1.97 5.29 -10.09
C SER A 219 -2.85 4.23 -9.44
N SER A 220 -2.39 2.97 -9.42
CA SER A 220 -3.16 1.83 -8.85
C SER A 220 -3.06 1.73 -7.34
N HIS A 221 -1.97 2.23 -6.77
CA HIS A 221 -1.72 2.24 -5.34
C HIS A 221 -1.38 3.66 -4.94
N HIS A 222 -2.40 4.40 -4.48
CA HIS A 222 -2.17 5.49 -3.54
C HIS A 222 -1.55 4.87 -2.28
N ILE A 223 -0.26 4.57 -2.35
CA ILE A 223 0.61 4.42 -1.19
C ILE A 223 0.51 5.78 -0.53
N SER A 224 -0.37 5.88 0.47
CA SER A 224 -0.64 7.05 1.31
C SER A 224 0.05 8.31 0.78
N SER A 225 -0.64 9.07 -0.07
CA SER A 225 -0.10 10.33 -0.63
C SER A 225 0.28 11.33 0.47
N THR A 226 -0.21 11.11 1.68
CA THR A 226 0.23 11.76 2.91
C THR A 226 1.60 11.22 3.32
N ASN A 227 2.64 12.02 3.06
CA ASN A 227 4.00 11.80 3.53
C ASN A 227 4.15 12.05 5.05
N LEU A 228 3.07 11.89 5.81
CA LEU A 228 2.99 12.10 7.25
C LEU A 228 3.34 10.79 7.95
N ASP A 229 4.53 10.70 8.54
CA ASP A 229 4.97 9.47 9.20
C ASP A 229 4.13 9.16 10.45
N ASN A 230 4.23 10.01 11.47
CA ASN A 230 3.36 9.99 12.65
C ASN A 230 2.90 11.43 12.91
N ALA A 231 1.63 11.70 12.67
CA ALA A 231 1.06 13.04 12.82
C ALA A 231 -0.40 12.97 13.23
N ASP A 232 -0.86 13.97 13.98
CA ASP A 232 -2.27 14.21 14.22
C ASP A 232 -2.65 15.46 13.43
N VAL A 233 -3.55 15.30 12.46
CA VAL A 233 -3.99 16.39 11.58
C VAL A 233 -5.30 16.93 12.13
N ILE A 234 -5.29 18.19 12.55
CA ILE A 234 -6.46 18.88 13.09
C ILE A 234 -7.01 19.79 11.99
N SER A 235 -8.30 19.61 11.68
CA SER A 235 -9.05 20.50 10.80
C SER A 235 -10.19 21.13 11.59
N VAL A 236 -10.41 22.43 11.41
CA VAL A 236 -11.52 23.16 12.03
C VAL A 236 -12.34 23.77 10.91
N SER A 237 -13.65 23.57 10.97
CA SER A 237 -14.61 24.26 10.12
C SER A 237 -15.65 24.94 10.99
N GLN A 238 -16.02 26.16 10.63
CA GLN A 238 -17.03 26.92 11.33
C GLN A 238 -18.14 27.32 10.37
N GLU A 239 -19.38 26.98 10.73
CA GLU A 239 -20.57 27.31 9.95
C GLU A 239 -21.73 27.65 10.89
N ALA A 240 -22.44 28.74 10.61
CA ALA A 240 -23.58 29.21 11.39
C ALA A 240 -23.35 29.25 12.92
N GLY A 241 -22.17 29.72 13.34
CA GLY A 241 -21.81 29.83 14.76
C GLY A 241 -21.48 28.51 15.47
N LYS A 242 -21.49 27.38 14.75
CA LYS A 242 -21.01 26.08 15.24
C LYS A 242 -19.62 25.81 14.69
N SER A 243 -18.74 25.32 15.55
CA SER A 243 -17.41 24.85 15.16
C SER A 243 -17.41 23.33 15.20
N CYS A 244 -16.88 22.71 14.16
CA CYS A 244 -16.60 21.28 14.10
C CYS A 244 -15.08 21.11 14.05
N ILE A 245 -14.53 20.37 15.00
CA ILE A 245 -13.11 20.05 15.04
C ILE A 245 -12.95 18.57 14.68
N GLN A 246 -12.17 18.31 13.64
CA GLN A 246 -11.87 16.95 13.20
C GLN A 246 -10.39 16.66 13.38
N VAL A 247 -10.07 15.65 14.20
CA VAL A 247 -8.71 15.15 14.37
C VAL A 247 -8.57 13.85 13.59
N PHE A 248 -7.58 13.75 12.70
CA PHE A 248 -7.20 12.53 11.99
C PHE A 248 -5.87 12.02 12.52
N PHE A 249 -5.80 10.72 12.82
CA PHE A 249 -4.60 10.11 13.37
C PHE A 249 -3.82 9.39 12.27
N TYR A 250 -2.62 9.88 11.95
CA TYR A 250 -1.72 9.21 11.01
C TYR A 250 -0.58 8.52 11.76
N ARG A 251 -0.41 7.21 11.56
CA ARG A 251 0.71 6.44 12.13
C ARG A 251 1.31 5.54 11.07
N SER A 252 2.64 5.53 10.95
CA SER A 252 3.36 4.84 9.87
C SER A 252 2.76 5.13 8.48
N LYS A 253 2.45 6.40 8.20
CA LYS A 253 1.80 6.87 6.95
C LYS A 253 0.40 6.35 6.68
N GLN A 254 -0.27 5.77 7.67
CA GLN A 254 -1.65 5.26 7.52
C GLN A 254 -2.62 6.13 8.31
N ASN A 255 -3.83 6.31 7.77
CA ASN A 255 -4.94 6.86 8.53
C ASN A 255 -5.49 5.77 9.49
N TRP A 256 -5.47 6.05 10.79
CA TRP A 256 -5.96 5.20 11.88
C TRP A 256 -7.38 5.56 12.34
N GLY A 257 -8.06 6.37 11.55
CA GLY A 257 -9.36 6.94 11.85
C GLY A 257 -9.26 8.38 12.28
N ASN A 258 -10.40 8.87 12.72
CA ASN A 258 -10.64 10.24 13.07
C ASN A 258 -11.44 10.31 14.37
N GLN A 259 -11.49 11.49 14.96
CA GLN A 259 -12.36 11.84 16.06
C GLN A 259 -12.88 13.25 15.85
N SER A 260 -14.20 13.43 15.94
CA SER A 260 -14.86 14.73 15.87
C SER A 260 -15.14 15.26 17.28
N TYR A 261 -15.08 16.59 17.42
CA TYR A 261 -15.44 17.35 18.62
C TYR A 261 -16.33 18.53 18.23
#